data_AF-A0A9Q6V538-F1
#
_entry.id   AF-A0A9Q6V538-F1
#
_cell.length_a   1.000
_cell.length_b   1.000
_cell.length_c   1.000
_cell.angle_alpha   90.00
_cell.angle_beta   90.00
_cell.angle_gamma   90.00
#
_symmetry.space_group_name_H-M   'P 1'
#
loop_
_entity.id
_entity.type
_entity.pdbx_description
1 polymer ?
#
loop_
_entity_poly.entity_id
_entity_poly.type
_entity_poly.pdbx_seq_one_letter_code
_entity_poly.pdbx_strand_id
1 'polypeptide(L)'
;MQFVMRLAREFRRADWRRMLSEMSATELGEWGDYFRMQSFSDVWMDAQFASLKALIVRMVSGSSDAAVADFSLLPEENGIPERTDEELMHLGEGISGGVRYGPDSQPGH
;
A
#
# COMPACT_ATOMS: atom_id res chain seq x y z
N MET A 1 -6.14 -1.63 0.15
CA MET A 1 -6.29 -0.15 0.17
C MET A 1 -4.99 0.58 0.46
N GLN A 2 -4.17 0.16 1.43
CA GLN A 2 -2.90 0.83 1.78
C GLN A 2 -1.92 0.96 0.60
N PHE A 3 -1.74 -0.11 -0.18
CA PHE A 3 -0.89 -0.11 -1.38
C PHE A 3 -1.24 1.03 -2.36
N VAL A 4 -2.52 1.14 -2.73
CA VAL A 4 -2.99 2.16 -3.69
C VAL A 4 -2.73 3.58 -3.18
N MET A 5 -2.90 3.82 -1.88
CA MET A 5 -2.62 5.13 -1.28
C MET A 5 -1.13 5.44 -1.26
N ARG A 6 -0.27 4.46 -0.98
CA ARG A 6 1.19 4.61 -1.07
C ARG A 6 1.63 4.85 -2.52
N LEU A 7 1.07 4.09 -3.46
CA LEU A 7 1.31 4.28 -4.89
C LEU A 7 0.94 5.70 -5.34
N ALA A 8 -0.24 6.21 -4.95
CA ALA A 8 -0.63 7.57 -5.28
C ALA A 8 0.33 8.62 -4.71
N ARG A 9 0.79 8.44 -3.47
CA ARG A 9 1.78 9.32 -2.85
C ARG A 9 3.14 9.27 -3.55
N GLU A 10 3.55 8.10 -4.04
CA GLU A 10 4.76 7.92 -4.83
C GLU A 10 4.72 8.79 -6.11
N PHE A 11 3.57 8.81 -6.79
CA PHE A 11 3.29 9.72 -7.91
C PHE A 11 2.98 11.17 -7.48
N ARG A 12 3.13 11.51 -6.20
CA ARG A 12 2.83 12.83 -5.62
C ARG A 12 1.39 13.29 -5.85
N ARG A 13 0.46 12.33 -5.90
CA ARG A 13 -0.98 12.53 -6.08
C ARG A 13 -1.75 12.25 -4.80
N ALA A 14 -2.75 13.07 -4.50
CA ALA A 14 -3.69 12.85 -3.39
C ALA A 14 -4.98 12.14 -3.84
N ASP A 15 -5.27 12.15 -5.15
CA ASP A 15 -6.50 11.71 -5.79
C ASP A 15 -6.43 10.24 -6.25
N TRP A 16 -6.14 9.33 -5.31
CA TRP A 16 -5.92 7.90 -5.61
C TRP A 16 -7.05 7.23 -6.40
N ARG A 17 -8.31 7.64 -6.19
CA ARG A 17 -9.47 7.10 -6.93
C ARG A 17 -9.42 7.43 -8.41
N ARG A 18 -9.07 8.68 -8.72
CA ARG A 18 -8.95 9.17 -10.10
C ARG A 18 -7.72 8.57 -10.77
N MET A 19 -6.60 8.50 -10.05
CA MET A 19 -5.41 7.80 -10.51
C MET A 19 -5.71 6.34 -10.87
N LEU A 20 -6.46 5.61 -10.02
CA LEU A 20 -6.87 4.25 -10.33
C LEU A 20 -7.79 4.15 -11.56
N SER A 21 -8.72 5.10 -11.75
CA SER A 21 -9.59 5.07 -12.92
C SER A 21 -8.87 5.36 -14.24
N GLU A 22 -7.71 6.02 -14.16
CA GLU A 22 -6.85 6.34 -15.30
C GLU A 22 -5.89 5.17 -15.62
N MET A 23 -5.73 4.22 -14.70
CA MET A 23 -4.77 3.11 -14.77
C MET A 23 -5.45 1.82 -15.19
N SER A 24 -4.83 1.07 -16.11
CA SER A 24 -5.33 -0.27 -16.47
C SER A 24 -5.05 -1.30 -15.36
N ALA A 25 -5.82 -2.39 -15.30
CA ALA A 25 -5.59 -3.46 -14.33
C ALA A 25 -4.20 -4.11 -14.51
N THR A 26 -3.72 -4.23 -15.75
CA THR A 26 -2.39 -4.77 -16.07
C THR A 26 -1.30 -3.84 -15.55
N GLU A 27 -1.42 -2.54 -15.82
CA GLU A 27 -0.47 -1.52 -15.34
C GLU A 27 -0.42 -1.49 -13.80
N LEU A 28 -1.58 -1.57 -13.13
CA LEU A 28 -1.64 -1.66 -11.67
C LEU A 28 -0.94 -2.93 -11.15
N GLY A 29 -1.06 -4.06 -11.86
CA GLY A 29 -0.36 -5.30 -11.56
C GLY A 29 1.15 -5.16 -11.68
N GLU A 30 1.63 -4.53 -12.76
CA GLU A 30 3.05 -4.25 -12.99
C GLU A 30 3.65 -3.36 -11.89
N TRP A 31 2.92 -2.32 -11.45
CA TRP A 31 3.33 -1.52 -10.29
C TRP A 31 3.37 -2.35 -9.01
N GLY A 32 2.43 -3.28 -8.84
CA GLY A 32 2.43 -4.23 -7.72
C GLY A 32 3.68 -5.11 -7.70
N ASP A 33 4.08 -5.65 -8.84
CA ASP A 33 5.29 -6.45 -8.96
C ASP A 33 6.56 -5.62 -8.76
N TYR A 34 6.58 -4.40 -9.29
CA TYR A 34 7.69 -3.46 -9.09
C TYR A 34 7.91 -3.14 -7.61
N PHE A 35 6.86 -2.72 -6.88
CA PHE A 35 6.96 -2.36 -5.47
C PHE A 35 7.04 -3.57 -4.51
N ARG A 36 6.94 -4.80 -5.04
CA ARG A 36 7.36 -6.00 -4.29
C ARG A 36 8.88 -6.11 -4.21
N MET A 37 9.59 -5.65 -5.24
CA MET A 37 11.05 -5.66 -5.30
C MET A 37 11.67 -4.35 -4.82
N GLN A 38 10.96 -3.23 -4.97
CA GLN A 38 11.40 -1.90 -4.59
C GLN A 38 10.53 -1.35 -3.46
N SER A 39 11.16 -0.84 -2.40
CA SER A 39 10.42 -0.15 -1.34
C SER A 39 9.86 1.17 -1.85
N PHE A 40 8.66 1.55 -1.39
CA PHE A 40 8.16 2.91 -1.54
C PHE A 40 9.14 3.91 -0.92
N SER A 41 9.17 5.13 -1.46
CA SER A 41 10.13 6.16 -1.02
C SER A 41 9.99 6.48 0.47
N ASP A 42 8.77 6.48 1.01
CA ASP A 42 8.52 6.73 2.44
C ASP A 42 9.10 5.63 3.33
N VAL A 43 8.91 4.37 2.96
CA VAL A 43 9.50 3.19 3.64
C VAL A 43 11.02 3.24 3.59
N TRP A 44 11.58 3.52 2.42
CA TRP A 44 13.02 3.58 2.25
C TRP A 44 13.65 4.72 3.06
N MET A 45 13.06 5.92 3.03
CA MET A 45 13.53 7.06 3.81
C MET A 45 13.47 6.79 5.32
N ASP A 46 12.37 6.21 5.81
CA ASP A 46 12.23 5.89 7.23
C ASP A 46 13.33 4.92 7.68
N ALA A 47 13.58 3.85 6.91
CA ALA A 47 14.64 2.90 7.20
C ALA A 47 16.03 3.56 7.25
N GLN A 48 16.33 4.49 6.34
CA GLN A 48 17.59 5.25 6.33
C GLN A 48 17.73 6.11 7.59
N PHE A 49 16.69 6.87 7.95
CA PHE A 49 16.71 7.72 9.13
C PHE A 49 16.77 6.92 10.44
N ALA A 50 16.01 5.84 10.53
CA ALA A 50 16.02 4.95 11.68
C ALA A 50 17.40 4.30 11.87
N SER A 51 18.01 3.83 10.78
CA SER A 51 19.36 3.26 10.78
C SER A 51 20.41 4.26 11.23
N LEU A 52 20.35 5.49 10.70
CA LEU A 52 21.26 6.56 11.10
C LEU A 52 21.12 6.91 12.59
N LYS A 53 19.89 7.03 13.09
CA LYS A 53 19.64 7.33 14.51
C LYS A 53 20.17 6.23 15.42
N ALA A 54 19.89 4.96 15.08
CA ALA A 54 20.41 3.82 15.83
C ALA A 54 21.94 3.83 15.86
N LEU A 55 22.60 4.11 14.73
CA LEU A 55 24.05 4.21 14.66
C LEU A 55 24.59 5.32 15.56
N ILE A 56 24.00 6.53 15.51
CA ILE A 56 24.41 7.66 16.35
C ILE A 56 24.29 7.29 17.83
N VAL A 57 23.17 6.71 18.25
CA VAL A 57 22.95 6.32 19.65
C VAL A 57 23.96 5.26 20.08
N ARG A 58 24.25 4.27 19.25
CA ARG A 58 25.26 3.24 19.55
C ARG A 58 26.66 3.85 19.71
N MET A 59 27.04 4.77 18.82
CA MET A 59 28.35 5.43 18.88
C MET A 59 28.52 6.31 20.12
N VAL A 60 27.48 7.06 20.49
CA VAL A 60 27.54 8.00 21.63
C VAL A 60 27.42 7.28 22.97
N SER A 61 26.58 6.24 23.05
CA SER A 61 26.37 5.50 24.30
C SER A 61 27.40 4.40 24.57
N GLY A 62 28.07 3.90 23.52
CA GLY A 62 28.92 2.71 23.61
C GLY A 62 28.13 1.40 23.80
N SER A 63 26.79 1.44 23.78
CA SER A 63 25.92 0.26 23.86
C SER A 63 25.41 -0.15 22.47
N SER A 64 25.31 -1.45 22.23
CA SER A 64 24.70 -2.03 21.02
C SER A 64 23.18 -2.16 21.10
N ASP A 65 22.55 -1.81 22.22
CA ASP A 65 21.15 -2.15 22.52
C ASP A 65 20.12 -1.36 21.72
N ALA A 66 20.50 -0.23 21.12
CA ALA A 66 19.57 0.58 20.32
C ALA A 66 19.24 -0.14 19.00
N ALA A 67 18.04 -0.68 18.85
CA ALA A 67 17.59 -1.34 17.63
C ALA A 67 17.19 -0.31 16.57
N VAL A 68 17.23 -0.69 15.29
CA VAL A 68 16.77 0.20 14.20
C VAL A 68 15.26 0.46 14.31
N ALA A 69 14.49 -0.57 14.64
CA ALA A 69 13.03 -0.49 14.79
C ALA A 69 12.59 0.55 15.84
N ASP A 70 13.39 0.77 16.89
CA ASP A 70 13.11 1.76 17.95
C ASP A 70 12.99 3.21 17.41
N PHE A 71 13.55 3.46 16.22
CA PHE A 71 13.56 4.79 15.59
C PHE A 71 12.70 4.90 14.34
N SER A 72 12.07 3.81 13.91
CA SER A 72 11.15 3.80 12.78
C SER A 72 9.86 4.55 13.12
N LEU A 73 9.37 5.38 12.20
CA LEU A 73 8.12 6.12 12.34
C LEU A 73 6.95 5.40 11.68
N LEU A 74 7.24 4.40 10.84
CA LEU A 74 6.21 3.65 10.15
C LEU A 74 5.69 2.54 11.07
N PRO A 75 4.37 2.28 11.05
CA PRO A 75 3.84 1.15 11.77
C PRO A 75 4.47 -0.12 11.20
N GLU A 76 4.87 -1.02 12.10
CA GLU A 76 5.19 -2.41 11.76
C GLU A 76 4.11 -2.90 10.80
N GLU A 77 4.54 -3.34 9.61
CA GLU A 77 3.64 -3.91 8.62
C GLU A 77 3.21 -5.28 9.17
N ASN A 78 2.30 -5.27 10.14
CA ASN A 78 1.56 -6.44 10.56
C ASN A 78 0.92 -6.94 9.27
N GLY A 79 1.52 -7.98 8.70
CA GLY A 79 1.08 -8.55 7.44
C GLY A 79 -0.43 -8.68 7.49
N ILE A 80 -1.11 -8.27 6.41
CA ILE A 80 -2.55 -8.47 6.30
C ILE A 80 -2.75 -9.95 6.67
N PRO A 81 -3.47 -10.26 7.78
CA PRO A 81 -3.64 -11.64 8.18
C PRO A 81 -4.16 -12.40 6.98
N GLU A 82 -3.54 -13.53 6.65
CA GLU A 82 -4.04 -14.39 5.58
C GLU A 82 -5.48 -14.74 5.96
N ARG A 83 -6.43 -14.11 5.27
CA ARG A 83 -7.86 -14.29 5.53
C ARG A 83 -8.28 -15.59 4.90
N THR A 84 -8.98 -16.42 5.66
CA THR A 84 -9.52 -17.67 5.13
C THR A 84 -10.57 -17.39 4.04
N ASP A 85 -10.80 -18.36 3.17
CA ASP A 85 -11.79 -18.25 2.09
C ASP A 85 -13.21 -17.93 2.63
N GLU A 86 -13.52 -18.44 3.83
CA GLU A 86 -14.75 -18.16 4.57
C GLU A 86 -14.87 -16.67 4.98
N GLU A 87 -13.78 -16.06 5.46
CA GLU A 87 -13.74 -14.63 5.79
C GLU A 87 -13.87 -13.76 4.53
N LEU A 88 -13.25 -14.18 3.42
CA LEU A 88 -13.35 -13.49 2.14
C LEU A 88 -14.77 -13.57 1.57
N MET A 89 -15.42 -14.73 1.67
CA MET A 89 -16.83 -14.94 1.27
C MET A 89 -17.75 -14.03 2.08
N HIS A 90 -17.61 -14.00 3.40
CA HIS A 90 -18.43 -13.15 4.28
C HIS A 90 -18.26 -11.66 4.01
N LEU A 91 -17.04 -11.20 3.72
CA LEU A 91 -16.79 -9.81 3.31
C LEU A 91 -17.43 -9.47 1.94
N GLY A 92 -17.55 -10.47 1.05
CA GLY A 92 -18.19 -10.34 -0.25
C GLY A 92 -19.71 -10.17 -0.15
N GLU A 93 -20.35 -10.72 0.88
CA GLU A 93 -21.81 -10.62 1.10
C GLU A 93 -22.28 -9.17 1.33
N GLY A 94 -21.38 -8.27 1.76
CA GLY A 94 -21.67 -6.85 1.99
C GLY A 94 -21.43 -5.92 0.79
N ILE A 95 -20.84 -6.42 -0.31
CA ILE A 95 -20.62 -5.61 -1.52
C ILE A 95 -21.88 -5.72 -2.38
N SER A 96 -22.90 -4.92 -2.05
CA SER A 96 -24.07 -4.74 -2.91
C SER A 96 -23.60 -4.37 -4.32
N GLY A 97 -23.86 -5.28 -5.26
CA GLY A 97 -23.25 -5.34 -6.57
C GLY A 97 -23.20 -3.99 -7.30
N GLY A 98 -22.02 -3.68 -7.86
CA GLY A 98 -21.83 -2.53 -8.73
C GLY A 98 -22.84 -2.51 -9.87
N VAL A 99 -23.33 -1.30 -10.18
CA VAL A 99 -24.27 -1.05 -11.27
C VAL A 99 -23.60 -1.46 -12.59
N ARG A 100 -24.16 -2.49 -13.24
CA ARG A 100 -23.79 -2.84 -14.61
C ARG A 100 -24.53 -1.91 -15.56
N TYR A 101 -23.82 -0.97 -16.18
CA TYR A 101 -24.35 -0.28 -17.35
C TYR A 101 -24.24 -1.24 -18.54
N GLY A 102 -25.37 -1.85 -18.91
CA GLY A 102 -25.50 -2.54 -20.20
C GLY A 102 -25.62 -1.52 -21.34
N PRO A 103 -25.28 -1.88 -22.59
CA PRO A 103 -25.45 -0.98 -23.72
C PRO A 103 -26.94 -0.70 -23.94
N ASP A 104 -27.29 0.58 -24.02
CA ASP A 104 -28.64 1.06 -24.31
C ASP A 104 -29.18 0.43 -25.60
N SER A 105 -30.03 -0.58 -25.45
CA SER A 105 -30.82 -1.13 -26.55
C SER A 105 -32.13 -0.35 -26.64
N GLN A 106 -32.09 0.73 -27.43
CA GLN A 106 -33.12 1.23 -28.36
C GLN A 106 -34.60 1.40 -27.88
N PRO A 107 -35.21 2.60 -28.01
CA PRO A 107 -36.63 2.74 -28.37
C PRO A 107 -36.73 2.79 -29.91
N GLY A 108 -37.66 2.14 -30.61
CA GLY A 108 -39.10 2.06 -30.36
C GLY A 108 -39.80 2.78 -31.52
N HIS A 109 -40.46 2.00 -32.38
CA HIS A 109 -41.42 2.35 -33.46
C HIS A 109 -40.93 3.05 -34.73
#